data_AF-A0A352FS53-F1
#
_entry.id   AF-A0A352FS53-F1
#
_cell.length_a   1.000
_cell.length_b   1.000
_cell.length_c   1.000
_cell.angle_alpha   90.00
_cell.angle_beta   90.00
_cell.angle_gamma   90.00
#
_symmetry.space_group_name_H-M   'P 1'
#
loop_
_entity.id
_entity.type
_entity.pdbx_description
1 polymer ?
#
loop_
_entity_poly.entity_id
_entity_poly.type
_entity_poly.pdbx_seq_one_letter_code
_entity_poly.pdbx_strand_id
1 'polypeptide(L)'
;MFCPQCGSQNDALRFCKSCGVNLEAVRQAAVRDPNENFDWNRTWVTEILSHSERKRRKEEIERGISPETKRYTEIKAGVIASSVGIGVMIFLHALMLGIISSGHNPPENAAILSRIWLAGIIPFFVGLALIINGLFVSKRQVEIARLASTARDHALKTEEETPMLRSADTTEFITPRFGVTEGTTKHLSNPGRKD
;
A
#
# COMPACT_ATOMS: atom_id res chain seq x y z
N MET A 1 37.71 25.32 4.08
CA MET A 1 37.10 24.05 4.57
C MET A 1 37.97 22.87 4.14
N PHE A 2 38.00 21.77 4.90
CA PHE A 2 38.78 20.57 4.53
C PHE A 2 37.95 19.60 3.70
N CYS A 3 38.54 19.03 2.64
CA CYS A 3 37.91 17.96 1.88
C CYS A 3 37.91 16.65 2.69
N PRO A 4 36.76 15.99 2.90
CA PRO A 4 36.69 14.77 3.71
C PRO A 4 37.39 13.57 3.06
N GLN A 5 37.64 13.62 1.75
CA GLN A 5 38.19 12.50 1.00
C GLN A 5 39.73 12.56 0.86
N CYS A 6 40.32 13.75 0.81
CA CYS A 6 41.77 13.91 0.61
C CYS A 6 42.44 14.90 1.56
N GLY A 7 41.69 15.49 2.50
CA GLY A 7 42.23 16.39 3.54
C GLY A 7 42.74 17.74 3.03
N SER A 8 42.62 18.06 1.74
CA SER A 8 43.13 19.33 1.23
C SER A 8 42.25 20.51 1.65
N GLN A 9 42.90 21.57 2.10
CA GLN A 9 42.25 22.82 2.48
C GLN A 9 41.86 23.57 1.21
N ASN A 10 40.56 23.76 1.01
CA ASN A 10 40.03 24.58 -0.07
C ASN A 10 39.12 25.66 0.51
N ASP A 11 39.35 26.90 0.09
CA ASP A 11 38.51 28.03 0.46
C ASP A 11 37.61 28.41 -0.72
N ALA A 12 36.30 28.36 -0.47
CA ALA A 12 35.20 28.81 -1.35
C ALA A 12 34.94 28.11 -2.70
N LEU A 13 35.58 26.99 -3.03
CA LEU A 13 35.34 26.27 -4.29
C LEU A 13 34.22 25.22 -4.18
N ARG A 14 33.44 25.05 -5.26
CA ARG A 14 32.39 24.01 -5.37
C ARG A 14 32.96 22.59 -5.47
N PHE A 15 34.21 22.45 -5.91
CA PHE A 15 34.89 21.16 -6.06
C PHE A 15 36.27 21.20 -5.43
N CYS A 16 36.73 20.05 -4.92
CA CYS A 16 38.08 19.89 -4.41
C CYS A 16 39.09 19.89 -5.56
N LYS A 17 40.12 20.73 -5.48
CA LYS A 17 41.19 20.80 -6.51
C LYS A 17 42.04 19.52 -6.60
N SER A 18 42.13 18.74 -5.51
CA SER A 18 42.98 17.55 -5.46
C SER A 18 42.27 16.28 -5.92
N CYS A 19 40.98 16.11 -5.60
CA CYS A 19 40.24 14.87 -5.87
C CYS A 19 38.95 15.05 -6.68
N GLY A 20 38.58 16.29 -7.04
CA GLY A 20 37.40 16.59 -7.86
C GLY A 20 36.05 16.42 -7.14
N VAL A 21 36.03 16.06 -5.86
CA VAL A 21 34.80 15.84 -5.09
C VAL A 21 34.00 17.14 -4.96
N ASN A 22 32.68 17.04 -5.14
CA ASN A 22 31.76 18.17 -4.97
C ASN A 22 31.60 18.51 -3.47
N LEU A 23 32.05 19.70 -3.08
CA LEU A 23 32.02 20.21 -1.71
C LEU A 23 30.70 20.93 -1.38
N GLU A 24 29.82 21.16 -2.36
CA GLU A 24 28.54 21.85 -2.18
C GLU A 24 27.54 20.99 -1.39
N ALA A 25 27.52 19.68 -1.65
CA ALA A 25 26.72 18.72 -0.89
C ALA A 25 27.19 18.61 0.57
N VAL A 26 28.51 18.65 0.79
CA VAL A 26 29.10 18.62 2.14
C VAL A 26 28.77 19.91 2.91
N ARG A 27 28.79 21.05 2.22
CA ARG A 27 28.40 22.34 2.82
C ARG A 27 26.91 22.37 3.18
N GLN A 28 26.03 21.84 2.34
CA GLN A 28 24.61 21.70 2.67
C GLN A 28 24.36 20.78 3.86
N ALA A 29 25.12 19.68 3.98
CA ALA A 29 25.04 18.79 5.13
C ALA A 29 25.58 19.43 6.42
N ALA A 30 26.65 20.24 6.32
CA ALA A 30 27.28 20.91 7.46
C ALA A 30 26.50 22.15 7.95
N VAL A 31 25.67 22.77 7.10
CA VAL A 31 24.79 23.89 7.47
C VAL A 31 23.46 23.40 8.07
N ARG A 32 23.18 22.09 8.04
CA ARG A 32 21.98 21.53 8.66
C ARG A 32 22.10 21.66 10.18
N ASP A 33 21.24 22.49 10.74
CA ASP A 33 21.20 22.85 12.16
C ASP A 33 21.04 21.59 13.03
N PRO A 34 21.93 21.32 14.01
CA PRO A 34 21.86 20.14 14.86
C PRO A 34 20.72 20.19 15.89
N ASN A 35 19.89 21.23 15.90
CA ASN A 35 18.89 21.49 16.95
C ASN A 35 17.43 21.26 16.55
N GLU A 36 17.15 20.79 15.32
CA GLU A 36 15.86 20.17 15.02
C GLU A 36 15.93 18.71 15.46
N ASN A 37 15.28 18.41 16.59
CA ASN A 37 15.08 17.05 17.08
C ASN A 37 14.39 16.22 15.99
N PHE A 38 15.19 15.56 15.16
CA PHE A 38 14.73 14.59 14.19
C PHE A 38 14.07 13.46 14.98
N ASP A 39 12.76 13.43 14.92
CA ASP A 39 11.90 12.62 15.77
C ASP A 39 11.93 11.16 15.28
N TRP A 40 13.09 10.51 15.43
CA TRP A 40 13.39 9.13 15.02
C TRP A 40 12.31 8.14 15.47
N ASN A 41 11.69 8.42 16.62
CA ASN A 41 10.63 7.60 17.17
C ASN A 41 9.36 7.63 16.29
N ARG A 42 9.00 8.80 15.71
CA ARG A 42 7.82 8.89 14.85
C ARG A 42 8.03 8.24 13.50
N THR A 43 9.16 8.50 12.83
CA THR A 43 9.47 7.94 11.51
C THR A 43 9.64 6.43 11.56
N TRP A 44 10.36 5.90 12.55
CA TRP A 44 10.56 4.46 12.72
C TRP A 44 9.27 3.71 13.06
N VAL A 45 8.42 4.25 13.95
CA VAL A 45 7.13 3.62 14.30
C VAL A 45 6.18 3.60 13.10
N THR A 46 6.10 4.69 12.31
CA THR A 46 5.30 4.68 11.08
C THR A 46 5.83 3.69 10.05
N GLU A 47 7.15 3.57 9.91
CA GLU A 47 7.77 2.66 8.96
C GLU A 47 7.55 1.20 9.37
N ILE A 48 7.76 0.85 10.65
CA ILE A 48 7.51 -0.51 11.17
C ILE A 48 6.05 -0.92 11.09
N LEU A 49 5.11 -0.03 11.47
CA LEU A 49 3.69 -0.33 11.34
C LEU A 49 3.33 -0.56 9.87
N SER A 50 3.84 0.29 8.95
CA SER A 50 3.62 0.11 7.51
C SER A 50 4.23 -1.18 6.95
N HIS A 51 5.39 -1.61 7.46
CA HIS A 51 6.06 -2.82 7.03
C HIS A 51 5.33 -4.08 7.50
N SER A 52 4.80 -4.05 8.72
CA SER A 52 3.99 -5.13 9.29
C SER A 52 2.66 -5.31 8.53
N GLU A 53 2.01 -4.21 8.16
CA GLU A 53 0.78 -4.23 7.35
C GLU A 53 1.03 -4.68 5.92
N ARG A 54 2.14 -4.24 5.29
CA ARG A 54 2.55 -4.71 3.96
C ARG A 54 2.87 -6.20 3.95
N LYS A 55 3.50 -6.72 5.01
CA LYS A 55 3.80 -8.16 5.12
C LYS A 55 2.51 -8.97 5.28
N ARG A 56 1.58 -8.50 6.12
CA ARG A 56 0.25 -9.12 6.26
C ARG A 56 -0.53 -9.11 4.94
N ARG A 57 -0.52 -8.01 4.19
CA ARG A 57 -1.13 -7.93 2.85
C ARG A 57 -0.45 -8.85 1.85
N LYS A 58 0.88 -8.98 1.87
CA LYS A 58 1.60 -9.92 0.99
C LYS A 58 1.23 -11.36 1.31
N GLU A 59 1.19 -11.74 2.58
CA GLU A 59 0.78 -13.09 3.01
C GLU A 59 -0.71 -13.37 2.69
N GLU A 60 -1.59 -12.37 2.77
CA GLU A 60 -3.00 -12.50 2.35
C GLU A 60 -3.16 -12.66 0.84
N ILE A 61 -2.33 -11.96 0.04
CA ILE A 61 -2.28 -12.11 -1.43
C ILE A 61 -1.70 -13.48 -1.80
N GLU A 62 -0.63 -13.93 -1.12
CA GLU A 62 0.00 -15.24 -1.33
C GLU A 62 -0.91 -16.41 -0.93
N ARG A 63 -1.77 -16.23 0.08
CA ARG A 63 -2.81 -17.21 0.44
C ARG A 63 -4.01 -17.19 -0.51
N GLY A 64 -4.01 -16.35 -1.54
CA GLY A 64 -5.05 -16.31 -2.57
C GLY A 64 -6.42 -15.87 -2.02
N ILE A 65 -6.46 -15.18 -0.88
CA ILE A 65 -7.71 -14.66 -0.33
C ILE A 65 -8.06 -13.41 -1.15
N SER A 66 -8.76 -13.63 -2.27
CA SER A 66 -9.38 -12.53 -3.00
C SER A 66 -10.35 -11.79 -2.06
N PRO A 67 -10.38 -10.44 -2.09
CA PRO A 67 -11.37 -9.67 -1.33
C PRO A 67 -12.81 -10.07 -1.66
N GLU A 68 -13.05 -10.67 -2.83
CA GLU A 68 -14.34 -11.24 -3.21
C GLU A 68 -14.71 -12.49 -2.39
N THR A 69 -13.72 -13.35 -2.11
CA THR A 69 -13.94 -14.56 -1.30
C THR A 69 -14.31 -14.19 0.13
N LYS A 70 -13.66 -13.17 0.71
CA LYS A 70 -13.97 -12.66 2.05
C LYS A 70 -15.39 -12.10 2.13
N ARG A 71 -15.82 -11.34 1.11
CA ARG A 71 -17.20 -10.85 0.99
C ARG A 71 -18.19 -12.01 0.99
N TYR A 72 -17.92 -13.02 0.18
CA TYR A 72 -18.81 -14.16 0.04
C TYR A 72 -18.91 -14.96 1.35
N THR A 73 -17.82 -15.11 2.10
CA THR A 73 -17.84 -15.78 3.41
C THR A 73 -18.62 -14.99 4.45
N GLU A 74 -18.49 -13.66 4.50
CA GLU A 74 -19.23 -12.83 5.45
C GLU A 74 -20.74 -12.83 5.15
N ILE A 75 -21.11 -12.70 3.86
CA ILE A 75 -22.52 -12.77 3.44
C ILE A 75 -23.09 -14.16 3.74
N LYS A 76 -22.36 -15.24 3.41
CA LYS A 76 -22.79 -16.61 3.74
C LYS A 76 -23.01 -16.80 5.24
N ALA A 77 -22.07 -16.35 6.05
CA ALA A 77 -22.19 -16.43 7.50
C ALA A 77 -23.43 -15.68 8.00
N GLY A 78 -23.68 -14.47 7.48
CA GLY A 78 -24.86 -13.69 7.82
C GLY A 78 -26.18 -14.34 7.38
N VAL A 79 -26.22 -14.92 6.18
CA VAL A 79 -27.39 -15.69 5.69
C VAL A 79 -27.67 -16.88 6.60
N ILE A 80 -26.65 -17.68 6.93
CA ILE A 80 -26.79 -18.83 7.82
C ILE A 80 -27.28 -18.41 9.21
N ALA A 81 -26.69 -17.35 9.79
CA ALA A 81 -27.12 -16.86 11.11
C ALA A 81 -28.57 -16.35 11.10
N SER A 82 -28.97 -15.63 10.04
CA SER A 82 -30.34 -15.13 9.90
C SER A 82 -31.36 -16.25 9.73
N SER A 83 -31.04 -17.29 8.96
CA SER A 83 -31.93 -18.44 8.75
C SER A 83 -32.06 -19.29 10.02
N VAL A 84 -30.97 -19.47 10.77
CA VAL A 84 -31.00 -20.10 12.10
C VAL A 84 -31.90 -19.29 13.05
N GLY A 85 -31.80 -17.96 13.05
CA GLY A 85 -32.65 -17.11 13.88
C GLY A 85 -34.14 -17.27 13.58
N ILE A 86 -34.52 -17.25 12.30
CA ILE A 86 -35.92 -17.50 11.89
C ILE A 86 -36.36 -18.91 12.28
N GLY A 87 -35.51 -19.92 12.07
CA GLY A 87 -35.80 -21.30 12.45
C GLY A 87 -36.05 -21.44 13.96
N VAL A 88 -35.22 -20.82 14.80
CA VAL A 88 -35.39 -20.78 16.25
C VAL A 88 -36.69 -20.06 16.64
N MET A 89 -37.02 -18.95 15.98
CA MET A 89 -38.29 -18.25 16.23
C MET A 89 -39.50 -19.14 15.94
N ILE A 90 -39.55 -19.77 14.76
CA ILE A 90 -40.66 -20.64 14.35
C ILE A 90 -40.76 -21.85 15.28
N PHE A 91 -39.63 -22.50 15.55
CA PHE A 91 -39.57 -23.68 16.41
C PHE A 91 -40.06 -23.38 17.83
N LEU A 92 -39.53 -22.33 18.47
CA LEU A 92 -39.96 -21.94 19.81
C LEU A 92 -41.42 -21.49 19.83
N HIS A 93 -41.90 -20.80 18.79
CA HIS A 93 -43.30 -20.41 18.72
C HIS A 93 -44.23 -21.63 18.67
N ALA A 94 -43.95 -22.58 17.79
CA ALA A 94 -44.75 -23.80 17.66
C ALA A 94 -44.71 -24.66 18.93
N LEU A 95 -43.53 -24.81 19.54
CA LEU A 95 -43.34 -25.56 20.77
C LEU A 95 -44.12 -24.93 21.94
N MET A 96 -44.04 -23.61 22.11
CA MET A 96 -44.76 -22.92 23.19
C MET A 96 -46.27 -22.94 22.98
N LEU A 97 -46.74 -22.85 21.73
CA LEU A 97 -48.16 -22.99 21.41
C LEU A 97 -48.69 -24.38 21.78
N GLY A 98 -47.90 -25.44 21.52
CA GLY A 98 -48.21 -26.81 21.92
C GLY A 98 -48.24 -27.01 23.45
N ILE A 99 -47.33 -26.36 24.18
CA ILE A 99 -47.34 -26.42 25.65
C ILE A 99 -48.55 -25.68 26.23
N ILE A 100 -48.92 -24.53 25.66
CA ILE A 100 -50.10 -23.77 26.11
C ILE A 100 -51.39 -24.57 25.83
N SER A 101 -51.51 -25.21 24.66
CA SER A 101 -52.68 -26.00 24.31
C SER A 101 -52.85 -27.28 25.14
N SER A 102 -51.80 -27.75 25.81
CA SER A 102 -51.87 -28.91 26.71
C SER A 102 -52.70 -28.68 27.98
N GLY A 103 -53.07 -27.42 28.30
CA GLY A 103 -54.00 -27.09 29.41
C GLY A 103 -53.45 -27.24 30.83
N HIS A 104 -52.19 -27.63 31.02
CA HIS A 104 -51.59 -27.88 32.34
C HIS A 104 -50.95 -26.64 33.00
N ASN A 105 -51.04 -25.47 32.37
CA ASN A 105 -50.29 -24.28 32.82
C ASN A 105 -51.21 -23.20 33.42
N PRO A 106 -50.81 -22.56 34.53
CA PRO A 106 -51.48 -21.37 35.06
C PRO A 106 -51.50 -20.25 34.01
N PRO A 107 -52.53 -19.40 33.99
CA PRO A 107 -52.67 -18.31 33.01
C PRO A 107 -51.51 -17.30 33.04
N GLU A 108 -50.88 -17.13 34.20
CA GLU A 108 -49.70 -16.27 34.37
C GLU A 108 -48.47 -16.79 33.59
N ASN A 109 -48.23 -18.11 33.61
CA ASN A 109 -47.11 -18.74 32.93
C ASN A 109 -47.29 -18.74 31.40
N ALA A 110 -48.53 -18.83 30.92
CA ALA A 110 -48.85 -18.79 29.49
C ALA A 110 -48.42 -17.47 28.83
N ALA A 111 -48.54 -16.35 29.56
CA ALA A 111 -48.09 -15.04 29.07
C ALA A 111 -46.58 -14.97 28.86
N ILE A 112 -45.79 -15.65 29.71
CA ILE A 112 -44.32 -15.70 29.59
C ILE A 112 -43.92 -16.65 28.46
N LEU A 113 -44.51 -17.85 28.40
CA LEU A 113 -44.23 -18.84 27.37
C LEU A 113 -44.50 -18.32 25.95
N SER A 114 -45.58 -17.55 25.77
CA SER A 114 -45.93 -16.94 24.48
C SER A 114 -44.91 -15.92 23.97
N ARG A 115 -43.93 -15.50 24.79
CA ARG A 115 -42.90 -14.51 24.42
C ARG A 115 -41.51 -15.12 24.21
N ILE A 116 -41.30 -16.38 24.57
CA ILE A 116 -39.96 -17.01 24.46
C ILE A 116 -39.43 -17.05 23.02
N TRP A 117 -40.30 -17.12 22.02
CA TRP A 117 -39.90 -17.11 20.61
C TRP A 117 -39.14 -15.85 20.20
N LEU A 118 -39.30 -14.73 20.93
CA LEU A 118 -38.51 -13.50 20.72
C LEU A 118 -37.00 -13.71 20.92
N ALA A 119 -36.56 -14.78 21.58
CA ALA A 119 -35.14 -15.10 21.68
C ALA A 119 -34.48 -15.30 20.30
N GLY A 120 -35.23 -15.76 19.29
CA GLY A 120 -34.71 -15.94 17.92
C GLY A 120 -34.50 -14.64 17.14
N ILE A 121 -35.00 -13.49 17.64
CA ILE A 121 -34.78 -12.17 17.02
C ILE A 121 -33.30 -11.77 17.11
N ILE A 122 -32.62 -12.17 18.18
CA ILE A 122 -31.21 -11.84 18.41
C ILE A 122 -30.31 -12.43 17.31
N PRO A 123 -30.27 -13.76 17.07
CA PRO A 123 -29.47 -14.33 15.99
C PRO A 123 -29.90 -13.84 14.60
N PHE A 124 -31.18 -13.52 14.42
CA PHE A 124 -31.65 -12.91 13.17
C PHE A 124 -30.99 -11.54 12.91
N PHE A 125 -31.01 -10.63 13.88
CA PHE A 125 -30.36 -9.32 13.74
C PHE A 125 -28.84 -9.42 13.65
N VAL A 126 -28.21 -10.37 14.34
CA VAL A 126 -26.77 -10.64 14.18
C VAL A 126 -26.47 -11.06 12.74
N GLY A 127 -27.27 -11.96 12.16
CA GLY A 127 -27.13 -12.36 10.76
C GLY A 127 -27.32 -11.19 9.80
N LEU A 128 -28.34 -10.35 10.04
CA LEU A 128 -28.59 -9.14 9.24
C LEU A 128 -27.42 -8.14 9.32
N ALA A 129 -26.85 -7.93 10.51
CA ALA A 129 -25.71 -7.06 10.70
C ALA A 129 -24.47 -7.56 9.92
N LEU A 130 -24.23 -8.88 9.90
CA LEU A 130 -23.15 -9.48 9.10
C LEU A 130 -23.39 -9.30 7.59
N ILE A 131 -24.62 -9.46 7.12
CA ILE A 131 -24.98 -9.22 5.72
C ILE A 131 -24.73 -7.75 5.35
N ILE A 132 -25.21 -6.81 6.17
CA ILE A 132 -25.03 -5.37 5.92
C ILE A 132 -23.54 -5.02 5.93
N ASN A 133 -22.77 -5.54 6.89
CA ASN A 133 -21.34 -5.33 6.97
C ASN A 133 -20.62 -5.84 5.71
N GLY A 134 -20.91 -7.08 5.30
CA GLY A 134 -20.36 -7.69 4.09
C GLY A 134 -20.74 -6.95 2.80
N LEU A 135 -21.92 -6.30 2.75
CA LEU A 135 -22.35 -5.49 1.60
C LEU A 135 -21.72 -4.09 1.58
N PHE A 136 -21.63 -3.41 2.72
CA PHE A 136 -21.21 -2.01 2.79
C PHE A 136 -19.68 -1.87 2.81
N VAL A 137 -18.99 -2.70 3.59
CA VAL A 137 -17.53 -2.69 3.68
C VAL A 137 -16.90 -3.17 2.37
N SER A 138 -17.52 -4.15 1.70
CA SER A 138 -17.00 -4.67 0.43
C SER A 138 -17.01 -3.63 -0.69
N LYS A 139 -18.07 -2.81 -0.81
CA LYS A 139 -18.11 -1.74 -1.81
C LYS A 139 -16.97 -0.75 -1.60
N ARG A 140 -16.75 -0.34 -0.35
CA ARG A 140 -15.69 0.61 0.01
C ARG A 140 -14.29 0.04 -0.19
N GLN A 141 -14.07 -1.24 0.10
CA GLN A 141 -12.76 -1.88 -0.08
C GLN A 141 -12.42 -2.10 -1.57
N VAL A 142 -13.39 -2.46 -2.40
CA VAL A 142 -13.18 -2.61 -3.86
C VAL A 142 -12.87 -1.26 -4.50
N GLU A 143 -13.52 -0.19 -4.06
CA GLU A 143 -13.24 1.16 -4.54
C GLU A 143 -11.83 1.63 -4.16
N ILE A 144 -11.42 1.43 -2.91
CA ILE A 144 -10.05 1.72 -2.47
C ILE A 144 -9.02 0.85 -3.22
N ALA A 145 -9.33 -0.42 -3.46
CA ALA A 145 -8.45 -1.30 -4.23
C ALA A 145 -8.31 -0.87 -5.69
N ARG A 146 -9.40 -0.42 -6.33
CA ARG A 146 -9.37 0.16 -7.69
C ARG A 146 -8.52 1.42 -7.75
N LEU A 147 -8.69 2.32 -6.77
CA LEU A 147 -7.88 3.54 -6.69
C LEU A 147 -6.40 3.20 -6.48
N ALA A 148 -6.09 2.21 -5.65
CA ALA A 148 -4.72 1.76 -5.44
C ALA A 148 -4.11 1.09 -6.68
N SER A 149 -4.88 0.29 -7.44
CA SER A 149 -4.39 -0.27 -8.71
C SER A 149 -4.14 0.80 -9.75
N THR A 150 -5.05 1.77 -9.90
CA THR A 150 -4.87 2.89 -10.84
C THR A 150 -3.66 3.74 -10.46
N ALA A 151 -3.49 4.07 -9.17
CA ALA A 151 -2.32 4.80 -8.71
C ALA A 151 -1.00 4.04 -8.94
N ARG A 152 -1.02 2.70 -8.78
CA ARG A 152 0.14 1.85 -9.03
C ARG A 152 0.46 1.72 -10.52
N ASP A 153 -0.55 1.63 -11.39
CA ASP A 153 -0.36 1.64 -12.84
C ASP A 153 0.22 2.98 -13.33
N HIS A 154 -0.21 4.10 -12.73
CA HIS A 154 0.38 5.40 -13.00
C HIS A 154 1.82 5.48 -12.49
N ALA A 155 2.12 4.97 -11.28
CA ALA A 155 3.48 4.95 -10.75
C ALA A 155 4.44 4.10 -11.61
N LEU A 156 4.00 2.92 -12.08
CA LEU A 156 4.78 2.06 -12.98
C LEU A 156 5.02 2.73 -14.34
N LYS A 157 4.01 3.42 -14.91
CA LYS A 157 4.20 4.21 -16.14
C LYS A 157 5.13 5.40 -15.96
N THR A 158 5.12 6.04 -14.78
CA THR A 158 6.04 7.15 -14.47
C THR A 158 7.46 6.65 -14.22
N GLU A 159 7.66 5.44 -13.69
CA GLU A 159 8.99 4.82 -13.56
C GLU A 159 9.60 4.44 -14.92
N GLU A 160 8.77 4.09 -15.91
CA GLU A 160 9.20 3.85 -17.30
C GLU A 160 9.63 5.15 -18.02
N GLU A 161 9.19 6.32 -17.54
CA GLU A 161 9.55 7.65 -18.05
C GLU A 161 10.63 8.38 -17.23
N THR A 162 11.07 7.86 -16.08
CA THR A 162 12.35 8.33 -15.54
C THR A 162 13.45 7.95 -16.53
N PRO A 163 14.27 8.89 -17.03
CA PRO A 163 15.43 8.55 -17.84
C PRO A 163 16.36 7.76 -16.94
N MET A 164 16.22 6.43 -16.93
CA MET A 164 17.18 5.54 -16.33
C MET A 164 18.51 5.91 -16.97
N LEU A 165 19.44 6.39 -16.16
CA LEU A 165 20.84 6.40 -16.54
C LEU A 165 21.17 4.94 -16.86
N ARG A 166 21.25 4.66 -18.16
CA ARG A 166 21.61 3.37 -18.72
C ARG A 166 22.80 2.85 -17.93
N SER A 167 22.70 1.61 -17.43
CA SER A 167 23.83 0.88 -16.84
C SER A 167 25.07 1.14 -17.69
N ALA A 168 26.18 1.51 -17.05
CA ALA A 168 27.48 1.69 -17.69
C ALA A 168 28.01 0.33 -18.15
N ASP A 169 27.35 -0.25 -19.14
CA ASP A 169 27.76 -1.48 -19.81
C ASP A 169 28.70 -1.05 -20.94
N THR A 170 30.00 -1.20 -20.70
CA THR A 170 31.09 -0.59 -21.48
C THR A 170 31.40 -1.32 -22.79
N THR A 171 30.44 -1.98 -23.42
CA THR A 171 30.69 -2.76 -24.66
C THR A 171 29.91 -2.31 -25.89
N GLU A 172 28.96 -1.39 -25.78
CA GLU A 172 28.32 -0.80 -26.97
C GLU A 172 28.86 0.59 -27.26
N PHE A 173 29.80 0.65 -28.20
CA PHE A 173 30.16 1.89 -28.86
C PHE A 173 28.95 2.45 -29.60
N ILE A 174 28.31 3.46 -29.02
CA ILE A 174 27.42 4.35 -29.76
C ILE A 174 28.32 5.12 -30.74
N THR A 175 28.13 4.91 -32.04
CA THR A 175 28.68 5.81 -33.05
C THR A 175 28.00 7.17 -32.90
N PRO A 176 28.71 8.24 -32.48
CA PRO A 176 28.08 9.54 -32.40
C PRO A 176 27.75 10.01 -33.83
N ARG A 177 26.49 10.38 -34.07
CA ARG A 177 26.00 10.92 -35.36
C ARG A 177 26.52 12.32 -35.70
N PHE A 178 27.46 12.84 -34.91
CA PHE A 178 28.10 14.13 -35.11
C PHE A 178 29.61 13.95 -34.92
N GLY A 179 30.32 13.73 -36.01
CA GLY A 179 31.78 13.72 -36.03
C GLY A 179 32.31 15.15 -35.93
N VAL A 180 32.85 15.51 -34.77
CA VAL A 180 33.47 16.84 -34.51
C VAL A 180 34.97 16.84 -34.87
N THR A 181 35.41 16.06 -35.86
CA THR A 181 36.85 15.97 -36.19
C THR A 181 37.22 16.12 -37.67
N GLU A 182 36.29 16.40 -38.58
CA GLU A 182 36.64 16.64 -39.99
C GLU A 182 36.58 18.12 -40.35
N GLY A 183 37.66 18.87 -40.12
CA GLY A 183 37.74 20.24 -40.64
C GLY A 183 38.98 21.06 -40.33
N THR A 184 39.80 20.71 -39.33
CA THR A 184 40.84 21.63 -38.83
C THR A 184 42.27 21.38 -39.33
N THR A 185 42.56 20.33 -40.11
CA THR A 185 43.95 20.06 -40.56
C THR A 185 44.22 20.41 -42.03
N LYS A 186 43.25 20.98 -42.77
CA LYS A 186 43.41 21.29 -44.21
C LYS A 186 44.32 22.50 -44.51
N HIS A 187 44.82 23.21 -43.50
CA HIS A 187 45.60 24.44 -43.67
C HIS A 187 47.12 24.30 -43.52
N LEU A 188 47.68 23.08 -43.38
CA LEU A 188 49.14 22.89 -43.20
C LEU A 188 49.89 22.28 -44.40
N SER A 189 49.25 22.07 -45.55
CA SER A 189 49.97 21.68 -46.77
C SER A 189 50.26 22.91 -47.65
N ASN A 190 51.43 23.52 -47.44
CA ASN A 190 52.07 24.35 -48.47
C ASN A 190 53.60 24.25 -48.35
N PRO A 191 54.25 23.28 -49.03
CA PRO A 191 55.66 23.39 -49.35
C PRO A 191 55.80 24.21 -50.64
N GLY A 192 56.52 25.32 -50.52
CA GLY A 192 56.68 26.34 -51.55
C GLY A 192 57.29 25.83 -52.84
N ARG A 193 56.71 26.29 -53.95
CA ARG A 193 57.31 26.40 -55.26
C ARG A 193 58.41 27.45 -55.21
N LYS A 194 59.65 27.08 -55.53
CA LYS A 194 60.71 27.98 -55.99
C LYS A 194 61.32 27.37 -57.24
N ASP A 195 61.23 28.17 -58.30
CA ASP A 195 61.99 28.24 -59.55
C ASP A 195 63.09 27.21 -59.81
#